data_AF-A0A2E6QP73-F1
#
_entry.id   AF-A0A2E6QP73-F1
#
_cell.length_a   1.000
_cell.length_b   1.000
_cell.length_c   1.000
_cell.angle_alpha   90.00
_cell.angle_beta   90.00
_cell.angle_gamma   90.00
#
_symmetry.space_group_name_H-M   'P 1'
#
loop_
_entity.id
_entity.type
_entity.pdbx_description
1 polymer ?
#
loop_
_entity_poly.entity_id
_entity_poly.type
_entity_poly.pdbx_seq_one_letter_code
_entity_poly.pdbx_strand_id
1 'polypeptide(L)' 'MRILSSLTVAAVCLGTAFAAGAVEQRPMLTDEMAIAMADACEAEAIAQGWRPVNIAIFDAGGNLKHFKRMDG' A
#
# COMPACT_ATOMS: atom_id res chain seq x y z
N MET A 1 0.78 -51.09 19.08
CA MET A 1 0.45 -50.38 17.82
C MET A 1 -0.36 -49.08 18.01
N ARG A 2 -1.03 -48.84 19.15
CA ARG A 2 -1.82 -47.61 19.38
C ARG A 2 -0.99 -46.37 19.79
N ILE A 3 0.18 -46.58 20.38
CA ILE A 3 1.07 -45.49 20.85
C ILE A 3 1.89 -44.91 19.69
N LEU A 4 2.24 -45.76 18.72
CA LEU A 4 3.02 -45.38 17.53
C LEU A 4 2.21 -44.48 16.58
N SER A 5 0.88 -44.67 16.52
CA SER A 5 -0.05 -43.85 15.75
C SER A 5 -0.29 -42.46 16.36
N SER A 6 -0.20 -42.32 17.68
CA SER A 6 -0.37 -41.02 18.34
C SER A 6 0.86 -40.12 18.18
N LEU A 7 2.05 -40.72 18.12
CA LEU A 7 3.31 -40.00 17.99
C LEU A 7 3.50 -39.40 16.58
N THR A 8 3.01 -40.10 15.55
CA THR A 8 3.04 -39.60 14.16
C THR A 8 2.07 -38.44 13.93
N VAL A 9 0.89 -38.43 14.57
CA VAL A 9 -0.05 -37.29 14.47
C VAL A 9 0.52 -36.03 15.12
N ALA A 10 1.19 -36.17 16.27
CA ALA A 10 1.84 -35.02 16.93
C ALA A 10 2.97 -34.41 16.08
N ALA A 11 3.74 -35.25 15.37
CA ALA A 11 4.82 -34.79 14.50
C ALA A 11 4.32 -34.00 13.27
N VAL A 12 3.16 -34.37 12.71
CA VAL A 12 2.55 -33.66 11.57
C VAL A 12 2.04 -32.27 11.97
N CYS A 13 1.45 -32.13 13.16
CA CYS A 13 0.95 -30.83 13.64
C CYS A 13 2.08 -29.81 13.92
N LEU A 14 3.28 -30.27 14.29
CA LEU A 14 4.43 -29.37 14.49
C LEU A 14 5.08 -28.93 13.17
N GLY A 15 4.97 -29.72 12.10
CA GLY A 15 5.58 -29.41 10.80
C GLY A 15 4.92 -28.26 10.04
N THR A 16 3.62 -28.02 10.26
CA THR A 16 2.85 -27.00 9.53
C THR A 16 2.88 -25.61 10.19
N ALA A 17 3.40 -25.48 11.41
CA ALA A 17 3.41 -24.21 12.14
C ALA A 17 4.43 -23.18 11.62
N PHE A 18 5.40 -23.61 10.81
CA PHE A 18 6.51 -22.75 10.35
C PHE A 18 6.33 -22.16 8.95
N ALA A 19 5.21 -22.41 8.27
CA ALA A 19 4.88 -21.72 7.03
C ALA A 19 4.30 -20.32 7.32
N ALA A 20 5.02 -19.50 8.07
CA ALA A 20 4.72 -18.08 8.17
C ALA A 20 5.17 -17.44 6.85
N GLY A 21 4.23 -17.21 5.95
CA GLY A 21 4.48 -16.50 4.69
C GLY A 21 5.17 -15.16 4.97
N ALA A 22 6.24 -14.86 4.22
CA ALA A 22 6.92 -13.59 4.33
C ALA A 22 5.94 -12.45 4.01
N VAL A 23 5.64 -11.62 5.01
CA VAL A 23 4.81 -10.43 4.82
C VAL A 23 5.64 -9.42 4.03
N GLU A 24 5.24 -9.18 2.77
CA GLU A 24 5.86 -8.16 1.93
C GLU A 24 5.60 -6.78 2.55
N GLN A 25 6.65 -6.14 3.06
CA GLN A 25 6.57 -4.75 3.51
C GLN A 25 6.74 -3.83 2.31
N ARG A 26 5.68 -3.13 1.93
CA ARG A 26 5.73 -2.09 0.89
C ARG A 26 5.74 -0.71 1.54
N PRO A 27 6.61 0.22 1.10
CA PRO A 27 6.55 1.59 1.58
C PRO A 27 5.17 2.19 1.28
N MET A 28 4.60 2.87 2.28
CA MET A 28 3.30 3.51 2.18
C MET A 28 3.45 4.98 1.78
N LEU A 29 2.54 5.46 0.93
CA LEU A 29 2.43 6.87 0.61
C LEU A 29 1.86 7.62 1.82
N THR A 30 2.63 8.56 2.38
CA THR A 30 2.20 9.42 3.48
C THR A 30 1.41 10.61 2.96
N ASP A 31 0.63 11.24 3.86
CA ASP A 31 -0.16 12.42 3.50
C ASP A 31 0.73 13.60 3.11
N GLU A 32 1.86 13.79 3.82
CA GLU A 32 2.86 14.82 3.50
C GLU A 32 3.43 14.65 2.09
N MET A 33 3.73 13.41 1.69
CA MET A 33 4.18 13.10 0.34
C MET A 33 3.08 13.37 -0.69
N ALA A 34 1.84 12.99 -0.41
CA ALA A 34 0.72 13.20 -1.33
C ALA A 34 0.43 14.70 -1.55
N ILE A 35 0.56 15.53 -0.51
CA ILE A 35 0.46 16.98 -0.60
C ILE A 35 1.59 17.54 -1.47
N ALA A 36 2.84 17.15 -1.20
CA ALA A 36 3.99 17.61 -1.97
C ALA A 36 3.89 17.24 -3.47
N MET A 37 3.37 16.05 -3.78
CA MET A 37 3.09 15.64 -5.17
C MET A 37 2.03 16.53 -5.82
N ALA A 38 0.94 16.82 -5.12
CA ALA A 38 -0.13 17.66 -5.64
C ALA A 38 0.34 19.10 -5.89
N ASP A 39 1.14 19.66 -4.97
CA ASP A 39 1.72 20.99 -5.11
C ASP A 39 2.69 21.08 -6.29
N ALA A 40 3.50 20.04 -6.53
CA ALA A 40 4.37 19.96 -7.70
C ALA A 40 3.58 19.92 -9.01
N CYS A 41 2.49 19.13 -9.06
CA CYS A 41 1.62 19.09 -10.24
C CYS A 41 0.95 20.43 -10.53
N GLU A 42 0.48 21.13 -9.49
CA GLU A 42 -0.10 22.47 -9.65
C GLU A 42 0.94 23.48 -10.14
N ALA A 43 2.15 23.47 -9.57
CA ALA A 43 3.23 24.36 -9.99
C ALA A 43 3.59 24.17 -11.46
N GLU A 44 3.64 22.93 -11.94
CA GLU A 44 3.85 22.61 -13.36
C GLU A 44 2.69 23.10 -14.22
N ALA A 45 1.44 22.89 -13.80
CA ALA A 45 0.27 23.35 -14.53
C ALA A 45 0.27 24.88 -14.70
N ILE A 46 0.66 25.62 -13.66
CA ILE A 46 0.83 27.08 -13.69
C ILE A 46 1.97 27.46 -14.63
N ALA A 47 3.13 26.81 -14.53
CA ALA A 47 4.30 27.11 -15.36
C ALA A 47 4.03 26.91 -16.85
N GLN A 48 3.21 25.91 -17.19
CA GLN A 48 2.83 25.59 -18.57
C GLN A 48 1.60 26.36 -19.06
N GLY A 49 0.95 27.15 -18.20
CA GLY A 49 -0.27 27.89 -18.55
C GLY A 49 -1.46 27.01 -18.89
N TRP A 50 -1.60 25.86 -18.25
CA TRP A 50 -2.75 24.97 -18.44
C TRP A 50 -4.04 25.62 -17.90
N ARG A 51 -5.19 25.17 -18.40
CA ARG A 51 -6.48 25.48 -17.77
C ARG A 51 -6.52 24.90 -16.35
N PRO A 52 -7.30 25.46 -15.41
CA PRO A 52 -7.42 24.91 -14.07
C PRO A 52 -7.70 23.40 -14.08
N VAL A 53 -6.84 22.64 -13.42
CA VAL A 53 -6.93 21.18 -13.36
C VAL A 53 -7.35 20.69 -11.98
N ASN A 54 -7.92 19.49 -11.96
CA ASN A 54 -8.12 18.70 -10.76
C ASN A 54 -6.97 17.70 -10.63
N ILE A 55 -6.38 17.61 -9.44
CA ILE A 55 -5.25 16.73 -9.14
C ILE A 55 -5.70 15.76 -8.06
N ALA A 56 -5.57 14.46 -8.34
CA ALA A 56 -5.94 13.38 -7.42
C ALA A 56 -4.77 12.40 -7.27
N ILE A 57 -4.33 12.19 -6.03
CA ILE A 57 -3.23 11.29 -5.69
C ILE A 57 -3.81 10.04 -5.02
N PHE A 58 -3.49 8.87 -5.58
CA PHE A 58 -3.91 7.57 -5.06
C PHE A 58 -2.71 6.77 -4.58
N ASP A 59 -2.88 5.98 -3.51
CA ASP A 59 -1.86 5.03 -3.07
C ASP A 59 -1.90 3.73 -3.92
N ALA A 60 -0.96 2.83 -3.64
CA ALA A 60 -0.87 1.54 -4.33
C ALA A 60 -2.09 0.62 -4.10
N GLY A 61 -2.89 0.87 -3.06
CA GLY A 61 -4.15 0.18 -2.80
C GLY A 61 -5.34 0.80 -3.54
N GLY A 62 -5.14 1.88 -4.31
CA GLY A 62 -6.19 2.61 -4.98
C GLY A 62 -6.98 3.54 -4.05
N ASN A 63 -6.49 3.82 -2.84
CA ASN A 63 -7.15 4.75 -1.93
C ASN A 63 -6.77 6.19 -2.29
N LEU A 64 -7.77 7.07 -2.36
CA LEU A 64 -7.53 8.51 -2.52
C LEU A 64 -6.82 9.06 -1.28
N LYS A 65 -5.63 9.63 -1.46
CA LYS A 65 -4.83 10.25 -0.39
C LYS A 65 -4.94 11.76 -0.37
N HIS A 66 -4.98 12.38 -1.55
CA HIS A 66 -5.10 13.83 -1.65
C HIS A 66 -5.87 14.21 -2.90
N PHE A 67 -6.72 15.23 -2.78
CA PHE A 67 -7.41 15.85 -3.89
C PHE A 67 -7.26 17.36 -3.80
N LYS A 68 -6.79 17.97 -4.89
CA LYS A 68 -6.64 19.42 -5.03
C LYS A 68 -7.32 19.87 -6.30
N ARG A 69 -8.20 20.86 -6.17
CA ARG A 69 -8.82 21.54 -7.31
C ARG A 69 -8.21 22.92 -7.43
N MET A 70 -7.66 23.24 -8.59
CA MET A 70 -7.27 24.62 -8.89
C MET A 70 -8.53 25.47 -9.08
N ASP A 71 -8.48 26.70 -8.57
CA ASP A 71 -9.52 27.69 -8.80
C ASP A 71 -9.25 28.49 -10.08
N GLY A 72 -10.32 28.79 -10.83
CA GLY A 72 -10.30 29.60 -12.05
C GLY A 72 -11.61 29.61 -12.80
#